data_AF-A0A1W1UXN3-F1
#
_entry.id   AF-A0A1W1UXN3-F1
#
_cell.length_a   1.000
_cell.length_b   1.000
_cell.length_c   1.000
_cell.angle_alpha   90.00
_cell.angle_beta   90.00
_cell.angle_gamma   90.00
#
_symmetry.space_group_name_H-M   'P 1'
#
loop_
_entity.id
_entity.type
_entity.pdbx_description
1 polymer ?
#
loop_
_entity_poly.entity_id
_entity_poly.type
_entity_poly.pdbx_seq_one_letter_code
_entity_poly.pdbx_strand_id
1 'polypeptide(L)'
;MYDGRAISAARAEIPNAGGYLCGRQRWLLSPTATSQAVTHAIDLKKSLFLLLAAFLAVSALAQKKGRSLERPKLVVGVVVDQMRYDYLYRYWEKYGDGGFKRLLGEGFSYENTHYNYVPTYTGPGHASIYTGTTPSVHGIVGNNWYVREAGRATYVTEDKTVQSVGGTVEAGQMSPRHMLTSTITDELRLATNFQAKVIGVSVKDRGSILPAGHSATGAYWYDGVNGAFITSTFYQNSLPEWVKQFNSRNLPAQYLDKPWNTLLPIAQYTESSADDVPWESAFRGEAKPVFPHDLPRLSATAPAQTQATLQAAGEKPPVAAARNLDLIRSTPFGNSLSLDFAIEAIRAEQLGQRGVTDFLALSFSSPDYVGHQFGPNSIEAQDTYLRLDQEIKRLLDYLDKTVGRGNALVFLSADHGAAHSPDFLRSHRIPAGSVGPRIMRDSLQRELVRRHGAGNWVLAYDNQQVYLNRPLVAQRKQNLRQFQDEVADIMLNFAGVTRAITADDLQKSHWESGMLMYLENGYFPKRSGDVMVVLEPGWLESYAYPVNKGTTHGSASNYDTHVPLVFWGWHVRPGESRAPVTIIDIAPTLASWLHIQEPDGCTGKPLVEVLR
;
A
#
# COMPACT_ATOMS: atom_id res chain seq x y z
N MET A 1 42.98 31.18 -19.75
CA MET A 1 44.09 30.53 -20.46
C MET A 1 43.45 29.78 -21.62
N TYR A 2 43.41 30.38 -22.82
CA TYR A 2 44.30 30.08 -23.99
C TYR A 2 44.35 28.57 -24.27
N ASP A 3 44.03 28.00 -25.43
CA ASP A 3 44.09 28.39 -26.85
C ASP A 3 43.08 27.47 -27.61
N GLY A 4 42.52 27.73 -28.80
CA GLY A 4 42.99 28.53 -29.93
C GLY A 4 43.53 27.65 -31.06
N ARG A 5 42.87 27.70 -32.24
CA ARG A 5 43.26 27.33 -33.63
C ARG A 5 42.53 26.13 -34.25
N ALA A 6 42.18 26.05 -35.55
CA ALA A 6 41.85 26.96 -36.66
C ALA A 6 42.18 26.22 -37.98
N ILE A 7 41.20 26.21 -38.91
CA ILE A 7 41.33 26.38 -40.38
C ILE A 7 42.02 25.28 -41.22
N SER A 8 41.32 24.76 -42.25
CA SER A 8 41.71 24.93 -43.67
C SER A 8 40.75 24.23 -44.64
N ALA A 9 40.28 24.97 -45.64
CA ALA A 9 39.48 24.54 -46.78
C ALA A 9 40.37 24.31 -48.02
N ALA A 10 39.88 23.56 -49.01
CA ALA A 10 40.35 23.66 -50.40
C ALA A 10 39.24 23.31 -51.41
N ARG A 11 39.11 24.19 -52.41
CA ARG A 11 38.25 24.15 -53.62
C ARG A 11 38.79 23.14 -54.66
N ALA A 12 37.96 22.63 -55.57
CA ALA A 12 37.84 22.99 -57.01
C ALA A 12 37.51 21.65 -57.73
N GLU A 13 36.84 21.50 -58.88
CA GLU A 13 36.68 22.30 -60.09
C GLU A 13 35.62 21.62 -61.00
N ILE A 14 35.05 22.36 -61.95
CA ILE A 14 34.13 21.92 -63.01
C ILE A 14 34.95 21.51 -64.26
N PRO A 15 34.42 20.65 -65.15
CA PRO A 15 34.46 21.01 -66.56
C PRO A 15 33.14 20.81 -67.32
N ASN A 16 33.06 21.53 -68.43
CA ASN A 16 31.90 21.87 -69.23
C ASN A 16 32.06 21.33 -70.68
N ALA A 17 30.95 21.25 -71.41
CA ALA A 17 30.76 21.40 -72.87
C ALA A 17 30.74 20.18 -73.86
N GLY A 18 29.74 20.25 -74.75
CA GLY A 18 29.67 19.72 -76.14
C GLY A 18 28.70 18.54 -76.35
N GLY A 19 27.75 18.45 -77.30
CA GLY A 19 27.30 19.27 -78.44
C GLY A 19 26.81 18.36 -79.60
N TYR A 20 25.63 18.67 -80.21
CA TYR A 20 25.12 18.23 -81.54
C TYR A 20 24.64 16.76 -81.72
N LEU A 21 23.61 16.35 -82.48
CA LEU A 21 23.05 16.81 -83.78
C LEU A 21 21.59 16.30 -84.03
N CYS A 22 21.00 16.92 -85.05
CA CYS A 22 19.65 16.87 -85.63
C CYS A 22 19.26 15.55 -86.35
N GLY A 23 17.95 15.25 -86.39
CA GLY A 23 17.33 14.32 -87.34
C GLY A 23 15.83 14.57 -87.51
N ARG A 24 15.44 15.30 -88.57
CA ARG A 24 14.06 15.50 -89.03
C ARG A 24 13.67 14.38 -90.01
N GLN A 25 12.47 13.81 -89.87
CA GLN A 25 11.70 13.30 -91.00
C GLN A 25 10.24 13.75 -90.92
N ARG A 26 9.75 14.21 -92.06
CA ARG A 26 8.41 14.74 -92.33
C ARG A 26 7.63 13.64 -93.05
N TRP A 27 6.38 13.39 -92.66
CA TRP A 27 5.36 12.79 -93.52
C TRP A 27 4.07 13.62 -93.42
N LEU A 28 3.38 13.74 -94.53
CA LEU A 28 2.32 14.70 -94.85
C LEU A 28 1.00 13.95 -95.15
N LEU A 29 -0.13 14.55 -94.73
CA LEU A 29 -1.53 14.37 -95.19
C LEU A 29 -2.27 13.10 -94.69
N SER A 30 -3.57 13.06 -94.36
CA SER A 30 -4.74 13.95 -94.58
C SER A 30 -5.87 13.62 -93.54
N PRO A 31 -7.01 14.35 -93.50
CA PRO A 31 -7.94 14.42 -92.38
C PRO A 31 -9.22 13.58 -92.54
N THR A 32 -9.62 12.81 -91.54
CA THR A 32 -11.03 12.47 -91.23
C THR A 32 -11.08 11.58 -89.97
N ALA A 33 -11.60 12.11 -88.85
CA ALA A 33 -12.31 11.38 -87.77
C ALA A 33 -12.44 12.26 -86.50
N THR A 34 -12.99 13.45 -86.65
CA THR A 34 -13.55 14.23 -85.54
C THR A 34 -14.90 13.62 -85.14
N SER A 35 -15.00 13.02 -83.95
CA SER A 35 -16.17 13.10 -83.04
C SER A 35 -16.19 12.02 -81.95
N GLN A 36 -15.76 10.77 -82.20
CA GLN A 36 -15.91 9.68 -81.21
C GLN A 36 -14.73 9.45 -80.25
N ALA A 37 -13.51 9.84 -80.63
CA ALA A 37 -12.34 9.64 -79.77
C ALA A 37 -12.25 10.65 -78.59
N VAL A 38 -12.88 11.82 -78.73
CA VAL A 38 -12.84 12.89 -77.71
C VAL A 38 -13.78 12.57 -76.54
N THR A 39 -14.96 12.00 -76.79
CA THR A 39 -15.88 11.56 -75.73
C THR A 39 -15.34 10.38 -74.93
N HIS A 40 -14.76 9.36 -75.58
CA HIS A 40 -14.11 8.25 -74.86
C HIS A 40 -12.87 8.68 -74.06
N ALA A 41 -12.07 9.62 -74.55
CA ALA A 41 -10.92 10.14 -73.82
C ALA A 41 -11.32 10.99 -72.60
N ILE A 42 -12.47 11.70 -72.68
CA ILE A 42 -13.02 12.47 -71.55
C ILE A 42 -13.58 11.52 -70.48
N ASP A 43 -14.28 10.45 -70.85
CA ASP A 43 -14.80 9.46 -69.90
C ASP A 43 -13.69 8.60 -69.26
N LEU A 44 -12.63 8.27 -70.01
CA LEU A 44 -11.47 7.59 -69.45
C LEU A 44 -10.70 8.49 -68.47
N LYS A 45 -10.57 9.79 -68.78
CA LYS A 45 -9.96 10.77 -67.85
C LYS A 45 -10.80 11.00 -66.60
N LYS A 46 -12.14 11.06 -66.71
CA LYS A 46 -13.04 11.13 -65.56
C LYS A 46 -12.98 9.87 -64.70
N SER A 47 -12.94 8.70 -65.33
CA SER A 47 -12.82 7.41 -64.63
C SER A 47 -11.48 7.25 -63.93
N LEU A 48 -10.38 7.69 -64.58
CA LEU A 48 -9.04 7.69 -63.99
C LEU A 48 -8.92 8.73 -62.86
N PHE A 49 -9.56 9.89 -62.98
CA PHE A 49 -9.60 10.90 -61.92
C PHE A 49 -10.44 10.44 -60.72
N LEU A 50 -11.55 9.74 -60.94
CA LEU A 50 -12.36 9.12 -59.89
C LEU A 50 -11.64 7.96 -59.20
N LEU A 51 -10.89 7.14 -59.95
CA LEU A 51 -10.02 6.10 -59.40
C LEU A 51 -8.86 6.70 -58.58
N LEU A 52 -8.22 7.75 -59.07
CA LEU A 52 -7.14 8.43 -58.36
C LEU A 52 -7.66 9.14 -57.10
N ALA A 53 -8.84 9.77 -57.18
CA ALA A 53 -9.52 10.35 -56.03
C ALA A 53 -9.96 9.29 -55.00
N ALA A 54 -10.39 8.10 -55.46
CA ALA A 54 -10.69 6.97 -54.58
C ALA A 54 -9.42 6.41 -53.90
N PHE A 55 -8.30 6.29 -54.61
CA PHE A 55 -7.01 5.88 -54.03
C PHE A 55 -6.45 6.91 -53.03
N LEU A 56 -6.63 8.20 -53.30
CA LEU A 56 -6.28 9.28 -52.36
C LEU A 56 -7.23 9.32 -51.15
N ALA A 57 -8.52 9.03 -51.33
CA ALA A 57 -9.50 8.94 -50.24
C ALA A 57 -9.26 7.71 -49.33
N VAL A 58 -8.82 6.58 -49.89
CA VAL A 58 -8.41 5.39 -49.11
C VAL A 58 -7.13 5.69 -48.30
N SER A 59 -6.22 6.49 -48.86
CA SER A 59 -5.01 6.95 -48.14
C SER A 59 -5.33 7.95 -47.02
N ALA A 60 -6.38 8.78 -47.19
CA ALA A 60 -6.86 9.70 -46.17
C ALA A 60 -7.66 9.00 -45.05
N LEU A 61 -8.43 7.95 -45.37
CA LEU A 61 -9.09 7.07 -44.38
C LEU A 61 -8.11 6.13 -43.67
N ALA A 62 -6.93 5.89 -44.26
CA ALA A 62 -5.81 5.19 -43.63
C ALA A 62 -4.91 6.12 -42.79
N GLN A 63 -5.35 7.35 -42.48
CA GLN A 63 -4.80 8.08 -41.33
C GLN A 63 -4.96 7.16 -40.11
N LYS A 64 -3.85 6.50 -39.75
CA LYS A 64 -3.69 5.66 -38.57
C LYS A 64 -4.47 6.35 -37.45
N LYS A 65 -5.51 5.69 -36.93
CA LYS A 65 -5.93 5.94 -35.54
C LYS A 65 -4.62 6.03 -34.77
N GLY A 66 -4.27 7.22 -34.28
CA GLY A 66 -3.01 7.42 -33.57
C GLY A 66 -2.90 6.31 -32.54
N ARG A 67 -1.74 5.66 -32.44
CA ARG A 67 -1.54 4.53 -31.53
C ARG A 67 -2.00 5.02 -30.15
N SER A 68 -3.14 4.49 -29.67
CA SER A 68 -3.69 4.89 -28.38
C SER A 68 -2.65 4.55 -27.34
N LEU A 69 -2.45 5.45 -26.37
CA LEU A 69 -1.52 5.21 -25.28
C LEU A 69 -1.89 3.88 -24.60
N GLU A 70 -0.97 2.92 -24.67
CA GLU A 70 -1.19 1.59 -24.07
C GLU A 70 -1.05 1.72 -22.56
N ARG A 71 -2.03 1.16 -21.83
CA ARG A 71 -2.08 1.11 -20.37
C ARG A 71 -2.59 -0.27 -19.95
N PRO A 72 -2.25 -0.76 -18.74
CA PRO A 72 -2.92 -1.93 -18.19
C PRO A 72 -4.42 -1.64 -18.08
N LYS A 73 -5.26 -2.66 -18.25
CA LYS A 73 -6.70 -2.52 -18.03
C LYS A 73 -7.04 -2.40 -16.55
N LEU A 74 -6.25 -3.06 -15.69
CA LEU A 74 -6.41 -3.04 -14.24
C LEU A 74 -5.04 -2.97 -13.58
N VAL A 75 -4.89 -2.08 -12.60
CA VAL A 75 -3.79 -2.14 -11.63
C VAL A 75 -4.31 -2.78 -10.36
N VAL A 76 -3.59 -3.76 -9.81
CA VAL A 76 -3.88 -4.38 -8.52
C VAL A 76 -2.70 -4.17 -7.58
N GLY A 77 -2.92 -3.36 -6.56
CA GLY A 77 -1.96 -3.19 -5.46
C GLY A 77 -2.26 -4.18 -4.35
N VAL A 78 -1.36 -5.12 -4.11
CA VAL A 78 -1.46 -6.10 -3.03
C VAL A 78 -0.51 -5.68 -1.91
N VAL A 79 -1.05 -5.39 -0.73
CA VAL A 79 -0.26 -5.15 0.47
C VAL A 79 -0.51 -6.28 1.46
N VAL A 80 0.53 -7.05 1.79
CA VAL A 80 0.44 -8.09 2.82
C VAL A 80 0.92 -7.49 4.14
N ASP A 81 -0.01 -7.25 5.05
CA ASP A 81 0.24 -6.55 6.31
C ASP A 81 1.24 -7.33 7.16
N GLN A 82 2.30 -6.67 7.64
CA GLN A 82 3.39 -7.30 8.43
C GLN A 82 4.21 -8.38 7.68
N MET A 83 4.25 -8.35 6.35
CA MET A 83 5.07 -9.30 5.57
C MET A 83 6.54 -8.87 5.50
N ARG A 84 7.38 -9.59 6.24
CA ARG A 84 8.84 -9.49 6.10
C ARG A 84 9.28 -10.03 4.75
N TYR A 85 10.32 -9.42 4.19
CA TYR A 85 10.94 -9.88 2.94
C TYR A 85 11.31 -11.38 2.97
N ASP A 86 11.87 -11.85 4.09
CA ASP A 86 12.39 -13.20 4.23
C ASP A 86 11.31 -14.30 4.18
N TYR A 87 10.02 -13.97 4.32
CA TYR A 87 8.93 -14.94 4.19
C TYR A 87 8.81 -15.52 2.77
N LEU A 88 9.16 -14.76 1.73
CA LEU A 88 9.21 -15.27 0.36
C LEU A 88 10.13 -16.49 0.22
N TYR A 89 11.20 -16.55 1.01
CA TYR A 89 12.25 -17.55 0.88
C TYR A 89 12.22 -18.57 2.02
N ARG A 90 11.88 -18.15 3.23
CA ARG A 90 11.86 -19.02 4.41
C ARG A 90 10.90 -20.19 4.25
N TYR A 91 9.79 -20.00 3.54
CA TYR A 91 8.79 -21.04 3.31
C TYR A 91 8.81 -21.59 1.87
N TRP A 92 9.86 -21.29 1.11
CA TRP A 92 9.94 -21.54 -0.34
C TRP A 92 9.65 -22.99 -0.73
N GLU A 93 10.23 -23.95 -0.01
CA GLU A 93 10.07 -25.39 -0.30
C GLU A 93 8.64 -25.89 -0.09
N LYS A 94 7.78 -25.11 0.56
CA LYS A 94 6.39 -25.46 0.87
C LYS A 94 5.35 -24.68 0.08
N TYR A 95 5.77 -23.65 -0.65
CA TYR A 95 4.89 -22.93 -1.56
C TYR A 95 4.60 -23.73 -2.83
N GLY A 96 3.38 -23.58 -3.34
CA GLY A 96 3.01 -24.10 -4.65
C GLY A 96 3.54 -23.21 -5.78
N ASP A 97 3.57 -23.74 -7.00
CA ASP A 97 4.14 -23.02 -8.15
C ASP A 97 3.27 -21.88 -8.68
N GLY A 98 2.03 -21.74 -8.18
CA GLY A 98 1.05 -20.79 -8.69
C GLY A 98 0.93 -19.47 -7.91
N GLY A 99 1.51 -19.39 -6.70
CA GLY A 99 1.39 -18.23 -5.81
C GLY A 99 2.64 -17.35 -5.83
N PHE A 100 3.36 -17.27 -4.72
CA PHE A 100 4.59 -16.46 -4.60
C PHE A 100 5.68 -16.89 -5.57
N LYS A 101 5.84 -18.20 -5.80
CA LYS A 101 6.78 -18.72 -6.82
C LYS A 101 6.48 -18.19 -8.21
N ARG A 102 5.18 -18.08 -8.56
CA ARG A 102 4.74 -17.50 -9.82
C ARG A 102 5.03 -16.00 -9.89
N LEU A 103 4.71 -15.26 -8.83
CA LEU A 103 5.00 -13.82 -8.76
C LEU A 103 6.49 -13.54 -8.98
N LEU A 104 7.38 -14.27 -8.31
CA LEU A 104 8.83 -14.09 -8.46
C LEU A 104 9.35 -14.63 -9.79
N GLY A 105 8.87 -15.79 -10.26
CA GLY A 105 9.37 -16.42 -11.47
C GLY A 105 8.89 -15.77 -12.77
N GLU A 106 7.72 -15.13 -12.76
CA GLU A 106 7.15 -14.43 -13.92
C GLU A 106 7.20 -12.90 -13.79
N GLY A 107 7.63 -12.36 -12.64
CA GLY A 107 7.64 -10.94 -12.32
C GLY A 107 9.03 -10.37 -12.07
N PHE A 108 9.08 -9.12 -11.59
CA PHE A 108 10.32 -8.43 -11.25
C PHE A 108 10.39 -8.16 -9.75
N SER A 109 11.40 -8.71 -9.07
CA SER A 109 11.59 -8.60 -7.62
C SER A 109 12.65 -7.56 -7.25
N TYR A 110 12.34 -6.64 -6.34
CA TYR A 110 13.33 -5.79 -5.68
C TYR A 110 13.62 -6.35 -4.28
N GLU A 111 14.77 -7.01 -4.16
CA GLU A 111 15.16 -7.78 -2.97
C GLU A 111 15.65 -6.90 -1.80
N ASN A 112 15.90 -5.61 -2.04
CA ASN A 112 16.42 -4.65 -1.06
C ASN A 112 15.49 -3.44 -0.91
N THR A 113 14.21 -3.70 -0.65
CA THR A 113 13.18 -2.67 -0.48
C THR A 113 12.99 -2.32 0.99
N HIS A 114 13.16 -1.04 1.33
CA HIS A 114 13.04 -0.57 2.71
C HIS A 114 12.08 0.61 2.90
N TYR A 115 11.51 0.70 4.09
CA TYR A 115 10.97 1.95 4.62
C TYR A 115 12.11 2.92 4.93
N ASN A 116 11.94 4.19 4.52
CA ASN A 116 12.88 5.28 4.77
C ASN A 116 12.41 6.27 5.85
N TYR A 117 11.48 5.83 6.70
CA TYR A 117 10.94 6.59 7.83
C TYR A 117 10.60 5.67 9.00
N VAL A 118 10.33 6.28 10.16
CA VAL A 118 9.81 5.61 11.36
C VAL A 118 8.76 6.52 12.02
N PRO A 119 7.64 5.99 12.54
CA PRO A 119 7.36 4.59 12.81
C PRO A 119 6.81 3.80 11.61
N THR A 120 7.27 2.55 11.47
CA THR A 120 6.80 1.57 10.49
C THR A 120 5.50 0.89 10.96
N TYR A 121 4.43 1.66 11.07
CA TYR A 121 3.08 1.16 11.39
C TYR A 121 2.19 1.06 10.15
N THR A 122 1.12 0.27 10.24
CA THR A 122 0.16 0.02 9.16
C THR A 122 -0.34 1.28 8.44
N GLY A 123 -0.83 2.29 9.17
CA GLY A 123 -1.38 3.52 8.62
C GLY A 123 -0.36 4.29 7.79
N PRO A 124 0.79 4.69 8.38
CA PRO A 124 1.90 5.27 7.63
C PRO A 124 2.30 4.42 6.41
N GLY A 125 2.50 3.11 6.60
CA GLY A 125 2.89 2.16 5.54
C GLY A 125 1.98 2.20 4.32
N HIS A 126 0.69 2.00 4.53
CA HIS A 126 -0.31 2.05 3.46
C HIS A 126 -0.37 3.43 2.80
N ALA A 127 -0.27 4.53 3.56
CA ALA A 127 -0.26 5.87 2.99
C ALA A 127 0.97 6.09 2.09
N SER A 128 2.17 5.73 2.55
CA SER A 128 3.41 6.00 1.83
C SER A 128 3.55 5.20 0.53
N ILE A 129 3.10 3.94 0.50
CA ILE A 129 3.07 3.12 -0.72
C ILE A 129 2.28 3.81 -1.85
N TYR A 130 1.14 4.43 -1.51
CA TYR A 130 0.19 4.97 -2.49
C TYR A 130 0.36 6.46 -2.75
N THR A 131 1.00 7.21 -1.85
CA THR A 131 1.29 8.65 -2.01
C THR A 131 2.70 8.89 -2.57
N GLY A 132 3.58 7.89 -2.50
CA GLY A 132 4.97 8.03 -2.92
C GLY A 132 5.74 9.04 -2.08
N THR A 133 5.37 9.21 -0.81
CA THR A 133 6.01 10.14 0.12
C THR A 133 5.90 9.65 1.56
N THR A 134 6.48 10.39 2.51
CA THR A 134 6.66 9.97 3.91
C THR A 134 5.71 10.70 4.86
N PRO A 135 5.59 10.26 6.13
CA PRO A 135 4.74 10.90 7.14
C PRO A 135 4.95 12.40 7.33
N SER A 136 6.17 12.89 7.13
CA SER A 136 6.51 14.32 7.16
C SER A 136 5.79 15.15 6.10
N VAL A 137 5.26 14.53 5.03
CA VAL A 137 4.51 15.20 3.96
C VAL A 137 3.03 14.83 4.00
N HIS A 138 2.68 13.53 3.93
CA HIS A 138 1.27 13.10 3.92
C HIS A 138 0.58 13.20 5.29
N GLY A 139 1.36 13.42 6.37
CA GLY A 139 0.90 13.70 7.72
C GLY A 139 0.45 12.47 8.53
N ILE A 140 0.45 11.26 7.97
CA ILE A 140 0.04 10.05 8.69
C ILE A 140 1.24 9.54 9.50
N VAL A 141 1.33 9.95 10.77
CA VAL A 141 2.50 9.70 11.64
C VAL A 141 2.42 8.46 12.52
N GLY A 142 1.30 7.73 12.44
CA GLY A 142 1.06 6.52 13.22
C GLY A 142 -0.35 5.99 13.01
N ASN A 143 -0.67 4.84 13.60
CA ASN A 143 -2.04 4.31 13.65
C ASN A 143 -2.94 5.16 14.55
N ASN A 144 -2.34 5.77 15.58
CA ASN A 144 -2.96 6.78 16.44
C ASN A 144 -1.92 7.87 16.67
N TRP A 145 -2.36 9.05 17.10
CA TRP A 145 -1.47 10.07 17.69
C TRP A 145 -2.26 10.97 18.65
N TYR A 146 -1.53 11.67 19.51
CA TYR A 146 -2.14 12.60 20.46
C TYR A 146 -2.38 13.97 19.82
N VAL A 147 -3.63 14.44 19.85
CA VAL A 147 -4.02 15.78 19.37
C VAL A 147 -4.07 16.72 20.57
N ARG A 148 -3.08 17.61 20.68
CA ARG A 148 -2.92 18.50 21.84
C ARG A 148 -4.11 19.42 22.04
N GLU A 149 -4.64 19.98 20.96
CA GLU A 149 -5.78 20.90 20.95
C GLU A 149 -7.07 20.22 21.43
N ALA A 150 -7.21 18.92 21.14
CA ALA A 150 -8.37 18.13 21.55
C ALA A 150 -8.17 17.44 22.92
N GLY A 151 -6.96 17.44 23.46
CA GLY A 151 -6.62 16.78 24.72
C GLY A 151 -6.74 15.26 24.71
N ARG A 152 -6.77 14.63 23.53
CA ARG A 152 -7.02 13.18 23.35
C ARG A 152 -6.24 12.58 22.19
N ALA A 153 -6.12 11.25 22.20
CA ALA A 153 -5.70 10.52 21.01
C ALA A 153 -6.77 10.59 19.90
N THR A 154 -6.32 10.53 18.66
CA THR A 154 -7.15 10.26 17.48
C THR A 154 -6.62 9.03 16.76
N TYR A 155 -7.52 8.36 16.05
CA TYR A 155 -7.21 7.21 15.22
C TYR A 155 -7.02 7.66 13.76
N VAL A 156 -6.14 6.98 13.03
CA VAL A 156 -5.64 7.42 11.71
C VAL A 156 -6.72 7.77 10.71
N THR A 157 -7.82 7.01 10.66
CA THR A 157 -8.95 7.28 9.76
C THR A 157 -10.17 7.84 10.47
N GLU A 158 -10.10 8.18 11.77
CA GLU A 158 -11.25 8.71 12.52
C GLU A 158 -11.82 9.97 11.85
N ASP A 159 -13.11 9.93 11.53
CA ASP A 159 -13.86 11.09 11.07
C ASP A 159 -15.30 11.04 11.58
N LYS A 160 -15.53 11.77 12.68
CA LYS A 160 -16.86 11.89 13.30
C LYS A 160 -17.84 12.75 12.48
N THR A 161 -17.41 13.33 11.36
CA THR A 161 -18.26 14.13 10.47
C THR A 161 -18.96 13.29 9.41
N VAL A 162 -18.56 12.03 9.23
CA VAL A 162 -19.22 11.07 8.35
C VAL A 162 -20.02 10.05 9.17
N GLN A 163 -20.87 9.28 8.49
CA GLN A 163 -21.69 8.25 9.11
C GLN A 163 -21.35 6.88 8.53
N SER A 164 -21.61 5.84 9.32
CA SER A 164 -21.49 4.45 8.87
C SER A 164 -22.51 4.13 7.78
N VAL A 165 -22.10 3.29 6.84
CA VAL A 165 -22.92 2.81 5.72
C VAL A 165 -22.86 1.28 5.70
N GLY A 166 -23.93 0.64 6.14
CA GLY A 166 -24.07 -0.81 6.27
C GLY A 166 -23.47 -1.44 7.54
N GLY A 167 -22.93 -0.62 8.46
CA GLY A 167 -22.21 -1.07 9.65
C GLY A 167 -22.61 -0.38 10.95
N THR A 168 -21.83 -0.66 11.99
CA THR A 168 -21.90 0.07 13.26
C THR A 168 -21.31 1.47 13.14
N VAL A 169 -21.77 2.41 13.98
CA VAL A 169 -21.28 3.80 13.97
C VAL A 169 -19.77 3.87 14.18
N GLU A 170 -19.24 3.19 15.20
CA GLU A 170 -17.80 3.23 15.52
C GLU A 170 -16.95 2.69 14.37
N ALA A 171 -17.36 1.59 13.72
CA ALA A 171 -16.64 1.03 12.60
C ALA A 171 -16.71 1.91 11.33
N GLY A 172 -17.78 2.70 11.17
CA GLY A 172 -18.05 3.45 9.94
C GLY A 172 -17.72 4.95 9.98
N GLN A 173 -17.42 5.54 11.13
CA GLN A 173 -16.98 6.94 11.25
C GLN A 173 -15.52 7.10 10.84
N MET A 174 -15.24 6.71 9.60
CA MET A 174 -13.90 6.63 9.01
C MET A 174 -13.85 7.31 7.65
N SER A 175 -12.78 8.06 7.39
CA SER A 175 -12.51 8.72 6.10
C SER A 175 -11.01 8.94 5.88
N PRO A 176 -10.56 9.31 4.65
CA PRO A 176 -9.16 9.61 4.39
C PRO A 176 -8.75 11.03 4.85
N ARG A 177 -9.62 11.76 5.56
CA ARG A 177 -9.45 13.20 5.88
C ARG A 177 -8.12 13.59 6.54
N HIS A 178 -7.49 12.67 7.26
CA HIS A 178 -6.18 12.94 7.84
C HIS A 178 -5.04 12.90 6.82
N MET A 179 -5.17 12.21 5.70
CA MET A 179 -4.16 12.18 4.65
C MET A 179 -4.15 13.53 3.92
N LEU A 180 -2.99 14.16 3.82
CA LEU A 180 -2.88 15.53 3.31
C LEU A 180 -2.52 15.63 1.83
N THR A 181 -2.18 14.50 1.22
CA THR A 181 -1.68 14.39 -0.17
C THR A 181 -2.60 13.52 -1.00
N SER A 182 -2.61 13.74 -2.32
CA SER A 182 -3.22 12.80 -3.25
C SER A 182 -2.48 11.45 -3.23
N THR A 183 -3.14 10.42 -3.74
CA THR A 183 -2.57 9.10 -3.98
C THR A 183 -2.44 8.84 -5.49
N ILE A 184 -1.69 7.80 -5.88
CA ILE A 184 -1.64 7.33 -7.26
C ILE A 184 -3.03 6.93 -7.79
N THR A 185 -3.90 6.49 -6.89
CA THR A 185 -5.30 6.18 -7.18
C THR A 185 -6.14 7.44 -7.42
N ASP A 186 -5.92 8.52 -6.65
CA ASP A 186 -6.49 9.84 -6.93
C ASP A 186 -6.00 10.40 -8.27
N GLU A 187 -4.70 10.29 -8.56
CA GLU A 187 -4.13 10.74 -9.83
C GLU A 187 -4.67 9.96 -11.03
N LEU A 188 -4.93 8.66 -10.90
CA LEU A 188 -5.60 7.89 -11.95
C LEU A 188 -7.04 8.39 -12.19
N ARG A 189 -7.76 8.70 -11.11
CA ARG A 189 -9.12 9.26 -11.22
C ARG A 189 -9.08 10.62 -11.91
N LEU A 190 -8.18 11.52 -11.51
CA LEU A 190 -7.98 12.83 -12.13
C LEU A 190 -7.62 12.70 -13.63
N ALA A 191 -6.62 11.89 -13.96
CA ALA A 191 -6.14 11.71 -15.33
C ALA A 191 -7.17 11.07 -16.28
N THR A 192 -8.19 10.39 -15.73
CA THR A 192 -9.27 9.77 -16.51
C THR A 192 -10.57 10.57 -16.46
N ASN A 193 -10.55 11.78 -15.89
CA ASN A 193 -11.73 12.59 -15.61
C ASN A 193 -12.81 11.77 -14.87
N PHE A 194 -12.37 11.05 -13.84
CA PHE A 194 -13.20 10.25 -12.95
C PHE A 194 -13.97 9.12 -13.67
N GLN A 195 -13.45 8.61 -14.79
CA GLN A 195 -13.99 7.42 -15.45
C GLN A 195 -13.42 6.12 -14.89
N ALA A 196 -12.14 6.09 -14.49
CA ALA A 196 -11.52 4.95 -13.83
C ALA A 196 -12.27 4.59 -12.55
N LYS A 197 -12.46 3.31 -12.27
CA LYS A 197 -12.95 2.86 -10.97
C LYS A 197 -11.77 2.55 -10.07
N VAL A 198 -11.86 3.01 -8.83
CA VAL A 198 -10.87 2.76 -7.78
C VAL A 198 -11.60 2.14 -6.60
N ILE A 199 -11.17 0.95 -6.18
CA ILE A 199 -11.76 0.24 -5.04
C ILE A 199 -10.67 -0.17 -4.05
N GLY A 200 -10.86 0.20 -2.78
CA GLY A 200 -10.08 -0.32 -1.66
C GLY A 200 -10.80 -1.46 -0.94
N VAL A 201 -10.06 -2.52 -0.59
CA VAL A 201 -10.57 -3.68 0.14
C VAL A 201 -9.56 -4.13 1.20
N SER A 202 -10.03 -4.25 2.44
CA SER A 202 -9.24 -4.83 3.54
C SER A 202 -10.19 -5.23 4.67
N VAL A 203 -9.76 -6.11 5.57
CA VAL A 203 -10.48 -6.24 6.85
C VAL A 203 -10.25 -4.99 7.73
N LYS A 204 -9.11 -4.30 7.63
CA LYS A 204 -8.81 -3.06 8.37
C LYS A 204 -9.30 -1.83 7.58
N ASP A 205 -9.99 -0.90 8.22
CA ASP A 205 -10.40 0.38 7.61
C ASP A 205 -9.22 1.13 6.96
N ARG A 206 -8.12 1.37 7.69
CA ARG A 206 -6.91 2.05 7.24
C ARG A 206 -6.18 1.32 6.11
N GLY A 207 -6.31 0.00 6.03
CA GLY A 207 -5.76 -0.81 4.93
C GLY A 207 -6.59 -0.74 3.65
N SER A 208 -7.80 -0.18 3.71
CA SER A 208 -8.69 0.06 2.57
C SER A 208 -8.73 1.54 2.18
N ILE A 209 -8.93 2.42 3.15
CA ILE A 209 -9.15 3.86 3.00
C ILE A 209 -7.90 4.58 2.47
N LEU A 210 -6.73 4.36 3.08
CA LEU A 210 -5.51 5.09 2.73
C LEU A 210 -5.02 4.73 1.31
N PRO A 211 -5.03 3.44 0.89
CA PRO A 211 -4.74 3.08 -0.50
C PRO A 211 -5.76 3.60 -1.53
N ALA A 212 -7.04 3.62 -1.17
CA ALA A 212 -8.10 4.06 -2.07
C ALA A 212 -8.05 5.57 -2.36
N GLY A 213 -7.57 6.36 -1.40
CA GLY A 213 -7.45 7.81 -1.55
C GLY A 213 -8.77 8.55 -1.35
N HIS A 214 -8.79 9.82 -1.75
CA HIS A 214 -9.88 10.76 -1.50
C HIS A 214 -11.04 10.61 -2.48
N SER A 215 -10.78 10.13 -3.69
CA SER A 215 -11.71 10.18 -4.83
C SER A 215 -12.15 8.81 -5.34
N ALA A 216 -11.93 7.77 -4.53
CA ALA A 216 -12.27 6.39 -4.84
C ALA A 216 -13.75 6.20 -5.20
N THR A 217 -14.03 5.20 -6.03
CA THR A 217 -15.41 4.74 -6.26
C THR A 217 -16.00 4.10 -5.01
N GLY A 218 -15.16 3.42 -4.21
CA GLY A 218 -15.52 2.95 -2.89
C GLY A 218 -14.30 2.41 -2.13
N ALA A 219 -14.31 2.55 -0.82
CA ALA A 219 -13.42 1.83 0.08
C ALA A 219 -14.29 0.98 1.01
N TYR A 220 -13.99 -0.32 1.09
CA TYR A 220 -14.76 -1.27 1.88
C TYR A 220 -13.88 -1.91 2.93
N TRP A 221 -14.39 -1.98 4.15
CA TRP A 221 -13.71 -2.63 5.27
C TRP A 221 -14.66 -3.46 6.12
N TYR A 222 -14.11 -4.42 6.86
CA TYR A 222 -14.89 -5.37 7.62
C TYR A 222 -15.35 -4.78 8.97
N ASP A 223 -16.61 -5.00 9.34
CA ASP A 223 -17.15 -4.76 10.67
C ASP A 223 -17.40 -6.12 11.36
N GLY A 224 -16.59 -6.43 12.38
CA GLY A 224 -16.67 -7.69 13.11
C GLY A 224 -17.89 -7.81 14.03
N VAL A 225 -18.61 -6.71 14.30
CA VAL A 225 -19.82 -6.73 15.12
C VAL A 225 -20.99 -7.37 14.38
N ASN A 226 -21.13 -7.09 13.08
CA ASN A 226 -22.21 -7.60 12.25
C ASN A 226 -21.75 -8.57 11.15
N GLY A 227 -20.43 -8.75 10.95
CA GLY A 227 -19.87 -9.65 9.95
C GLY A 227 -19.98 -9.12 8.51
N ALA A 228 -20.13 -7.81 8.33
CA ALA A 228 -20.34 -7.20 7.02
C ALA A 228 -19.10 -6.43 6.53
N PHE A 229 -18.91 -6.36 5.22
CA PHE A 229 -18.13 -5.28 4.63
C PHE A 229 -18.99 -4.02 4.55
N ILE A 230 -18.44 -2.92 5.03
CA ILE A 230 -19.11 -1.64 5.23
C ILE A 230 -18.31 -0.53 4.54
N THR A 231 -18.88 0.67 4.50
CA THR A 231 -18.19 1.89 4.07
C THR A 231 -18.67 3.08 4.92
N SER A 232 -18.37 4.31 4.51
CA SER A 232 -18.89 5.52 5.14
C SER A 232 -19.53 6.47 4.13
N THR A 233 -20.28 7.44 4.64
CA THR A 233 -20.89 8.51 3.82
C THR A 233 -19.85 9.43 3.16
N PHE A 234 -18.56 9.26 3.46
CA PHE A 234 -17.51 9.88 2.65
C PHE A 234 -17.54 9.36 1.21
N TYR A 235 -17.74 8.05 1.03
CA TYR A 235 -17.67 7.39 -0.27
C TYR A 235 -19.06 7.23 -0.91
N GLN A 236 -20.04 6.76 -0.15
CA GLN A 236 -21.35 6.39 -0.69
C GLN A 236 -22.46 6.63 0.33
N ASN A 237 -23.67 6.96 -0.12
CA ASN A 237 -24.82 7.14 0.79
C ASN A 237 -25.53 5.82 1.13
N SER A 238 -25.23 4.74 0.41
CA SER A 238 -25.79 3.40 0.64
C SER A 238 -24.86 2.36 0.03
N LEU A 239 -24.79 1.17 0.63
CA LEU A 239 -24.05 0.05 0.02
C LEU A 239 -24.61 -0.32 -1.38
N PRO A 240 -23.74 -0.61 -2.36
CA PRO A 240 -24.17 -1.16 -3.64
C PRO A 240 -24.85 -2.51 -3.45
N GLU A 241 -25.71 -2.87 -4.40
CA GLU A 241 -26.48 -4.11 -4.32
C GLU A 241 -25.59 -5.36 -4.25
N TRP A 242 -24.48 -5.39 -4.99
CA TRP A 242 -23.53 -6.52 -4.94
C TRP A 242 -22.88 -6.67 -3.56
N VAL A 243 -22.63 -5.57 -2.83
CA VAL A 243 -22.08 -5.61 -1.47
C VAL A 243 -23.12 -6.16 -0.49
N LYS A 244 -24.37 -5.73 -0.62
CA LYS A 244 -25.49 -6.28 0.18
C LYS A 244 -25.65 -7.78 -0.05
N GLN A 245 -25.56 -8.23 -1.31
CA GLN A 245 -25.62 -9.64 -1.69
C GLN A 245 -24.40 -10.43 -1.19
N PHE A 246 -23.20 -9.83 -1.21
CA PHE A 246 -22.02 -10.46 -0.61
C PHE A 246 -22.22 -10.66 0.90
N ASN A 247 -22.61 -9.60 1.60
CA ASN A 247 -22.82 -9.63 3.06
C ASN A 247 -23.93 -10.62 3.46
N SER A 248 -24.99 -10.76 2.67
CA SER A 248 -26.09 -11.70 2.97
C SER A 248 -25.68 -13.17 2.93
N ARG A 249 -24.53 -13.50 2.30
CA ARG A 249 -23.95 -14.85 2.34
C ARG A 249 -23.40 -15.21 3.72
N ASN A 250 -23.13 -14.24 4.59
CA ASN A 250 -22.60 -14.46 5.93
C ASN A 250 -21.33 -15.34 5.94
N LEU A 251 -20.41 -15.07 4.99
CA LEU A 251 -19.18 -15.85 4.83
C LEU A 251 -18.30 -15.90 6.09
N PRO A 252 -18.16 -14.83 6.90
CA PRO A 252 -17.33 -14.91 8.11
C PRO A 252 -17.78 -16.02 9.06
N ALA A 253 -19.08 -16.20 9.25
CA ALA A 253 -19.59 -17.29 10.08
C ALA A 253 -19.24 -18.67 9.49
N GLN A 254 -19.39 -18.83 8.16
CA GLN A 254 -19.05 -20.09 7.48
C GLN A 254 -17.57 -20.44 7.58
N TYR A 255 -16.68 -19.44 7.50
CA TYR A 255 -15.24 -19.64 7.71
C TYR A 255 -14.93 -20.06 9.16
N LEU A 256 -15.64 -19.50 10.13
CA LEU A 256 -15.48 -19.81 11.55
C LEU A 256 -16.21 -21.10 11.98
N ASP A 257 -16.95 -21.78 11.10
CA ASP A 257 -17.63 -23.05 11.38
C ASP A 257 -16.70 -24.28 11.30
N LYS A 258 -15.42 -24.06 10.96
CA LYS A 258 -14.41 -25.11 10.92
C LYS A 258 -13.22 -24.76 11.80
N PRO A 259 -12.65 -25.74 12.51
CA PRO A 259 -11.42 -25.52 13.26
C PRO A 259 -10.27 -25.13 12.32
N TRP A 260 -9.38 -24.28 12.81
CA TRP A 260 -8.12 -24.01 12.14
C TRP A 260 -7.15 -25.15 12.46
N ASN A 261 -6.93 -26.00 11.46
CA ASN A 261 -5.87 -27.00 11.44
C ASN A 261 -4.75 -26.51 10.52
N THR A 262 -3.53 -26.98 10.76
CA THR A 262 -2.43 -26.78 9.82
C THR A 262 -2.78 -27.36 8.44
N LEU A 263 -2.45 -26.65 7.38
CA LEU A 263 -2.65 -27.04 5.99
C LEU A 263 -1.86 -28.30 5.64
N LEU A 264 -0.61 -28.37 6.09
CA LEU A 264 0.25 -29.55 5.99
C LEU A 264 0.22 -30.34 7.31
N PRO A 265 0.69 -31.60 7.34
CA PRO A 265 0.95 -32.27 8.61
C PRO A 265 1.87 -31.42 9.49
N ILE A 266 1.50 -31.18 10.75
CA ILE A 266 2.20 -30.24 11.65
C ILE A 266 3.71 -30.53 11.79
N ALA A 267 4.11 -31.80 11.73
CA ALA A 267 5.52 -32.22 11.76
C ALA A 267 6.36 -31.69 10.58
N GLN A 268 5.73 -31.21 9.50
CA GLN A 268 6.42 -30.62 8.36
C GLN A 268 6.78 -29.16 8.59
N TYR A 269 6.25 -28.46 9.60
CA TYR A 269 6.48 -27.03 9.87
C TYR A 269 7.86 -26.78 10.50
N THR A 270 8.90 -27.28 9.85
CA THR A 270 10.29 -27.31 10.31
C THR A 270 10.98 -25.94 10.35
N GLU A 271 10.37 -24.92 9.74
CA GLU A 271 10.84 -23.53 9.75
C GLU A 271 10.20 -22.70 10.87
N SER A 272 9.36 -23.33 11.69
CA SER A 272 8.72 -22.74 12.86
C SER A 272 9.30 -23.31 14.16
N SER A 273 9.10 -22.63 15.28
CA SER A 273 9.32 -23.19 16.61
C SER A 273 8.32 -24.31 16.92
N ALA A 274 8.53 -24.99 18.06
CA ALA A 274 7.52 -25.89 18.60
C ALA A 274 6.20 -25.13 18.85
N ASP A 275 5.10 -25.87 18.77
CA ASP A 275 3.72 -25.34 18.90
C ASP A 275 3.47 -24.71 20.29
N ASP A 276 3.87 -25.39 21.38
CA ASP A 276 3.67 -24.88 22.74
C ASP A 276 4.90 -24.16 23.27
N VAL A 277 4.94 -22.84 23.13
CA VAL A 277 6.06 -21.99 23.57
C VAL A 277 5.60 -20.77 24.38
N PRO A 278 6.42 -20.29 25.34
CA PRO A 278 5.97 -19.28 26.31
C PRO A 278 5.79 -17.87 25.73
N TRP A 279 6.43 -17.58 24.59
CA TRP A 279 6.35 -16.28 23.91
C TRP A 279 5.13 -16.14 23.00
N GLU A 280 4.24 -17.14 22.92
CA GLU A 280 3.03 -17.10 22.13
C GLU A 280 1.77 -16.85 22.98
N SER A 281 0.79 -16.15 22.40
CA SER A 281 -0.50 -15.87 23.06
C SER A 281 -1.58 -16.83 22.59
N ALA A 282 -2.16 -17.58 23.53
CA ALA A 282 -3.35 -18.38 23.27
C ALA A 282 -4.53 -17.48 22.88
N PHE A 283 -5.45 -17.98 22.05
CA PHE A 283 -6.73 -17.32 21.86
C PHE A 283 -7.48 -17.21 23.19
N ARG A 284 -8.28 -16.15 23.34
CA ARG A 284 -9.18 -16.02 24.49
C ARG A 284 -10.14 -17.22 24.51
N GLY A 285 -10.05 -18.03 25.55
CA GLY A 285 -10.84 -19.27 25.68
C GLY A 285 -10.04 -20.55 25.41
N GLU A 286 -8.77 -20.45 25.02
CA GLU A 286 -7.80 -21.54 25.00
C GLU A 286 -6.82 -21.42 26.18
N ALA A 287 -6.31 -22.57 26.63
CA ALA A 287 -5.31 -22.63 27.70
C ALA A 287 -3.88 -22.40 27.17
N LYS A 288 -3.63 -22.76 25.91
CA LYS A 288 -2.33 -22.76 25.24
C LYS A 288 -2.46 -22.36 23.77
N PRO A 289 -1.43 -21.74 23.17
CA PRO A 289 -1.39 -21.44 21.73
C PRO A 289 -0.95 -22.70 20.98
N VAL A 290 -1.84 -23.66 20.77
CA VAL A 290 -1.47 -24.92 20.09
C VAL A 290 -2.55 -25.34 19.13
N PHE A 291 -2.16 -25.96 18.03
CA PHE A 291 -3.08 -26.55 17.07
C PHE A 291 -3.75 -27.83 17.62
N PRO A 292 -4.99 -28.13 17.20
CA PRO A 292 -5.87 -27.29 16.36
C PRO A 292 -6.62 -26.23 17.18
N HIS A 293 -6.87 -25.06 16.58
CA HIS A 293 -7.72 -24.02 17.19
C HIS A 293 -9.19 -24.26 16.85
N ASP A 294 -10.02 -24.44 17.89
CA ASP A 294 -11.46 -24.69 17.76
C ASP A 294 -12.22 -23.38 17.50
N LEU A 295 -12.13 -22.87 16.27
CA LEU A 295 -12.79 -21.62 15.87
C LEU A 295 -14.31 -21.63 16.11
N PRO A 296 -15.06 -22.73 15.88
CA PRO A 296 -16.47 -22.80 16.25
C PRO A 296 -16.71 -22.45 17.71
N ARG A 297 -15.96 -23.07 18.63
CA ARG A 297 -16.07 -22.80 20.07
C ARG A 297 -15.57 -21.41 20.44
N LEU A 298 -14.42 -20.99 19.91
CA LEU A 298 -13.79 -19.70 20.22
C LEU A 298 -14.66 -18.51 19.82
N SER A 299 -15.34 -18.62 18.68
CA SER A 299 -16.24 -17.56 18.21
C SER A 299 -17.64 -17.67 18.81
N ALA A 300 -18.03 -18.76 19.47
CA ALA A 300 -19.40 -18.95 19.97
C ALA A 300 -19.86 -17.89 20.99
N THR A 301 -18.93 -17.21 21.67
CA THR A 301 -19.27 -16.15 22.62
C THR A 301 -19.37 -14.82 21.88
N ALA A 302 -20.53 -14.17 21.93
CA ALA A 302 -20.70 -12.82 21.40
C ALA A 302 -19.70 -11.84 22.07
N PRO A 303 -19.18 -10.83 21.34
CA PRO A 303 -18.38 -9.78 21.95
C PRO A 303 -19.18 -9.07 23.05
N ALA A 304 -18.49 -8.48 24.04
CA ALA A 304 -19.16 -7.59 24.99
C ALA A 304 -19.92 -6.50 24.23
N GLN A 305 -21.16 -6.19 24.63
CA GLN A 305 -22.03 -5.26 23.92
C GLN A 305 -21.31 -3.92 23.70
N THR A 306 -20.89 -3.64 22.47
CA THR A 306 -20.70 -2.27 22.01
C THR A 306 -22.08 -1.62 21.99
N GLN A 307 -22.19 -0.40 22.53
CA GLN A 307 -23.40 0.41 22.39
C GLN A 307 -23.56 0.74 20.90
N ALA A 308 -24.15 -0.19 20.15
CA ALA A 308 -24.46 -0.06 18.72
C ALA A 308 -25.57 0.98 18.56
N THR A 309 -25.21 2.25 18.69
CA THR A 309 -26.05 3.36 18.27
C THR A 309 -25.91 3.56 16.76
N LEU A 310 -26.97 4.06 16.14
CA LEU A 310 -27.21 4.21 14.70
C LEU A 310 -27.49 5.70 14.43
N GLN A 311 -27.31 6.32 13.26
CA GLN A 311 -27.30 5.87 11.86
C GLN A 311 -26.94 7.04 10.91
N ALA A 312 -26.62 6.77 9.64
CA ALA A 312 -26.92 7.66 8.51
C ALA A 312 -28.41 7.58 8.12
N ALA A 313 -29.02 8.64 7.57
CA ALA A 313 -30.45 8.65 7.26
C ALA A 313 -30.88 7.56 6.25
N GLY A 314 -31.77 6.65 6.66
CA GLY A 314 -32.44 5.69 5.77
C GLY A 314 -31.93 4.24 5.81
N GLU A 315 -30.93 3.91 6.63
CA GLU A 315 -30.45 2.52 6.77
C GLU A 315 -31.27 1.70 7.77
N LYS A 316 -31.01 0.39 7.84
CA LYS A 316 -31.50 -0.47 8.94
C LYS A 316 -30.37 -0.65 9.98
N PRO A 317 -30.70 -0.77 11.27
CA PRO A 317 -29.77 -1.26 12.29
C PRO A 317 -28.92 -2.46 11.82
N PRO A 318 -27.59 -2.46 12.01
CA PRO A 318 -26.80 -3.67 11.87
C PRO A 318 -27.29 -4.66 12.92
N VAL A 319 -27.49 -5.90 12.52
CA VAL A 319 -27.82 -6.98 13.44
C VAL A 319 -26.52 -7.44 14.07
N ALA A 320 -26.37 -7.24 15.39
CA ALA A 320 -25.23 -7.78 16.11
C ALA A 320 -25.17 -9.31 15.94
N ALA A 321 -23.98 -9.83 15.66
CA ALA A 321 -23.79 -11.26 15.51
C ALA A 321 -23.96 -11.97 16.86
N ALA A 322 -24.62 -13.13 16.86
CA ALA A 322 -24.78 -13.98 18.03
C ALA A 322 -23.45 -14.63 18.52
N ARG A 323 -22.37 -14.41 17.78
CA ARG A 323 -21.04 -15.00 17.95
C ARG A 323 -19.98 -13.96 17.59
N ASN A 324 -18.77 -14.06 18.12
CA ASN A 324 -17.65 -13.17 17.78
C ASN A 324 -17.11 -13.43 16.37
N LEU A 325 -17.63 -12.69 15.39
CA LEU A 325 -17.17 -12.74 14.01
C LEU A 325 -15.88 -11.95 13.77
N ASP A 326 -15.41 -11.16 14.74
CA ASP A 326 -14.16 -10.42 14.63
C ASP A 326 -12.92 -11.33 14.72
N LEU A 327 -13.08 -12.52 15.34
CA LEU A 327 -12.04 -13.55 15.44
C LEU A 327 -11.41 -13.87 14.08
N ILE A 328 -12.16 -13.78 12.98
CA ILE A 328 -11.68 -14.11 11.63
C ILE A 328 -10.43 -13.30 11.24
N ARG A 329 -10.26 -12.08 11.76
CA ARG A 329 -9.09 -11.23 11.50
C ARG A 329 -7.78 -11.91 11.90
N SER A 330 -7.78 -12.61 13.02
CA SER A 330 -6.63 -13.34 13.57
C SER A 330 -6.51 -14.77 13.05
N THR A 331 -7.09 -15.07 11.88
CA THR A 331 -7.00 -16.39 11.23
C THR A 331 -6.68 -16.21 9.75
N PRO A 332 -6.14 -17.23 9.06
CA PRO A 332 -5.88 -17.16 7.62
C PRO A 332 -7.15 -16.85 6.80
N PHE A 333 -8.33 -17.15 7.33
CA PHE A 333 -9.61 -16.98 6.63
C PHE A 333 -10.02 -15.51 6.47
N GLY A 334 -9.44 -14.58 7.23
CA GLY A 334 -9.61 -13.13 6.97
C GLY A 334 -9.02 -12.71 5.62
N ASN A 335 -7.95 -13.39 5.17
CA ASN A 335 -7.40 -13.21 3.83
C ASN A 335 -8.34 -13.78 2.77
N SER A 336 -8.86 -15.00 2.98
CA SER A 336 -9.84 -15.60 2.06
C SER A 336 -11.09 -14.75 1.91
N LEU A 337 -11.61 -14.20 3.02
CA LEU A 337 -12.72 -13.26 3.03
C LEU A 337 -12.42 -12.00 2.21
N SER A 338 -11.23 -11.41 2.39
CA SER A 338 -10.80 -10.21 1.64
C SER A 338 -10.68 -10.50 0.14
N LEU A 339 -10.11 -11.64 -0.25
CA LEU A 339 -10.00 -12.02 -1.66
C LEU A 339 -11.37 -12.31 -2.28
N ASP A 340 -12.26 -12.99 -1.57
CA ASP A 340 -13.62 -13.26 -2.06
C ASP A 340 -14.36 -11.95 -2.33
N PHE A 341 -14.23 -10.96 -1.44
CA PHE A 341 -14.81 -9.64 -1.65
C PHE A 341 -14.18 -8.90 -2.83
N ALA A 342 -12.85 -8.96 -2.97
CA ALA A 342 -12.12 -8.32 -4.07
C ALA A 342 -12.47 -8.94 -5.44
N ILE A 343 -12.58 -10.27 -5.52
CA ILE A 343 -13.05 -10.98 -6.73
C ILE A 343 -14.47 -10.56 -7.09
N GLU A 344 -15.35 -10.45 -6.09
CA GLU A 344 -16.72 -9.99 -6.30
C GLU A 344 -16.76 -8.52 -6.78
N ALA A 345 -15.91 -7.66 -6.23
CA ALA A 345 -15.76 -6.28 -6.70
C ALA A 345 -15.30 -6.23 -8.16
N ILE A 346 -14.26 -7.00 -8.55
CA ILE A 346 -13.80 -7.08 -9.95
C ILE A 346 -14.96 -7.48 -10.88
N ARG A 347 -15.73 -8.51 -10.48
CA ARG A 347 -16.88 -9.01 -11.24
C ARG A 347 -17.99 -7.97 -11.38
N ALA A 348 -18.50 -7.48 -10.25
CA ALA A 348 -19.68 -6.63 -10.20
C ALA A 348 -19.42 -5.24 -10.78
N GLU A 349 -18.23 -4.69 -10.54
CA GLU A 349 -17.86 -3.35 -11.00
C GLU A 349 -17.19 -3.37 -12.37
N GLN A 350 -16.97 -4.57 -12.94
CA GLN A 350 -16.34 -4.83 -14.23
C GLN A 350 -14.92 -4.26 -14.31
N LEU A 351 -14.16 -4.32 -13.22
CA LEU A 351 -12.83 -3.74 -13.16
C LEU A 351 -11.93 -4.36 -14.25
N GLY A 352 -11.28 -3.51 -15.05
CA GLY A 352 -10.43 -3.92 -16.16
C GLY A 352 -11.17 -4.42 -17.41
N GLN A 353 -12.49 -4.27 -17.47
CA GLN A 353 -13.32 -4.73 -18.61
C GLN A 353 -14.05 -3.57 -19.32
N ARG A 354 -13.82 -2.32 -18.89
CA ARG A 354 -14.57 -1.14 -19.36
C ARG A 354 -13.83 -0.26 -20.38
N GLY A 355 -12.60 -0.62 -20.74
CA GLY A 355 -11.76 0.13 -21.69
C GLY A 355 -11.02 1.34 -21.10
N VAL A 356 -11.16 1.59 -19.80
CA VAL A 356 -10.37 2.55 -19.01
C VAL A 356 -9.58 1.76 -17.96
N THR A 357 -8.36 2.19 -17.65
CA THR A 357 -7.59 1.59 -16.56
C THR A 357 -8.30 1.80 -15.23
N ASP A 358 -8.61 0.70 -14.56
CA ASP A 358 -9.17 0.68 -13.21
C ASP A 358 -8.08 0.35 -12.18
N PHE A 359 -8.35 0.56 -10.89
CA PHE A 359 -7.43 0.22 -9.79
C PHE A 359 -8.16 -0.53 -8.68
N LEU A 360 -7.58 -1.64 -8.24
CA LEU A 360 -7.96 -2.35 -7.02
C LEU A 360 -6.82 -2.31 -6.01
N ALA A 361 -7.04 -1.71 -4.85
CA ALA A 361 -6.13 -1.80 -3.72
C ALA A 361 -6.64 -2.87 -2.75
N LEU A 362 -5.87 -3.94 -2.57
CA LEU A 362 -6.21 -5.10 -1.76
C LEU A 362 -5.17 -5.28 -0.65
N SER A 363 -5.61 -5.21 0.60
CA SER A 363 -4.76 -5.48 1.75
C SER A 363 -5.15 -6.80 2.43
N PHE A 364 -4.17 -7.71 2.53
CA PHE A 364 -4.27 -8.95 3.30
C PHE A 364 -3.77 -8.71 4.71
N SER A 365 -4.69 -8.47 5.65
CA SER A 365 -4.33 -7.99 6.99
C SER A 365 -4.23 -9.06 8.07
N SER A 366 -4.65 -10.30 7.80
CA SER A 366 -4.56 -11.37 8.79
C SER A 366 -3.14 -11.76 9.22
N PRO A 367 -2.10 -11.69 8.36
CA PRO A 367 -0.74 -12.02 8.78
C PRO A 367 -0.24 -11.12 9.92
N ASP A 368 -0.65 -9.84 9.95
CA ASP A 368 -0.34 -8.92 11.04
C ASP A 368 -1.02 -9.29 12.36
N TYR A 369 -2.31 -9.62 12.35
CA TYR A 369 -3.02 -10.08 13.55
C TYR A 369 -2.43 -11.39 14.09
N VAL A 370 -2.10 -12.32 13.20
CA VAL A 370 -1.44 -13.59 13.56
C VAL A 370 -0.04 -13.33 14.11
N GLY A 371 0.77 -12.51 13.44
CA GLY A 371 2.11 -12.17 13.90
C GLY A 371 2.11 -11.43 15.24
N HIS A 372 1.18 -10.49 15.45
CA HIS A 372 1.03 -9.84 16.76
C HIS A 372 0.72 -10.81 17.89
N GLN A 373 -0.02 -11.88 17.62
CA GLN A 373 -0.43 -12.85 18.63
C GLN A 373 0.65 -13.92 18.90
N PHE A 374 1.27 -14.43 17.84
CA PHE A 374 2.17 -15.60 17.90
C PHE A 374 3.63 -15.30 17.53
N GLY A 375 3.89 -14.22 16.80
CA GLY A 375 5.23 -13.85 16.35
C GLY A 375 5.66 -14.56 15.07
N PRO A 376 6.78 -14.14 14.47
CA PRO A 376 7.16 -14.55 13.13
C PRO A 376 7.74 -15.95 13.06
N ASN A 377 7.95 -16.65 14.17
CA ASN A 377 8.51 -18.00 14.19
C ASN A 377 7.47 -19.07 14.49
N SER A 378 6.20 -18.71 14.61
CA SER A 378 5.15 -19.65 15.01
C SER A 378 4.63 -20.49 13.83
N ILE A 379 4.04 -21.63 14.17
CA ILE A 379 3.37 -22.52 13.20
C ILE A 379 2.17 -21.79 12.56
N GLU A 380 1.46 -20.96 13.32
CA GLU A 380 0.34 -20.13 12.86
C GLU A 380 0.76 -19.13 11.79
N ALA A 381 1.90 -18.45 12.00
CA ALA A 381 2.43 -17.53 11.00
C ALA A 381 2.78 -18.28 9.72
N GLN A 382 3.49 -19.42 9.83
CA GLN A 382 3.81 -20.24 8.67
C GLN A 382 2.57 -20.72 7.94
N ASP A 383 1.58 -21.28 8.65
CA ASP A 383 0.34 -21.77 8.04
C ASP A 383 -0.44 -20.67 7.33
N THR A 384 -0.46 -19.48 7.92
CA THR A 384 -1.07 -18.29 7.31
C THR A 384 -0.42 -17.96 5.98
N TYR A 385 0.91 -18.02 5.86
CA TYR A 385 1.61 -17.76 4.61
C TYR A 385 1.46 -18.87 3.58
N LEU A 386 1.41 -20.15 3.99
CA LEU A 386 1.14 -21.26 3.07
C LEU A 386 -0.27 -21.17 2.47
N ARG A 387 -1.26 -20.73 3.26
CA ARG A 387 -2.62 -20.47 2.76
C ARG A 387 -2.67 -19.20 1.91
N LEU A 388 -1.98 -18.15 2.31
CA LEU A 388 -1.89 -16.92 1.52
C LEU A 388 -1.27 -17.18 0.13
N ASP A 389 -0.28 -18.07 0.01
CA ASP A 389 0.24 -18.51 -1.30
C ASP A 389 -0.87 -19.06 -2.21
N GLN A 390 -1.81 -19.84 -1.67
CA GLN A 390 -2.98 -20.34 -2.40
C GLN A 390 -3.96 -19.21 -2.76
N GLU A 391 -4.13 -18.21 -1.89
CA GLU A 391 -4.94 -17.02 -2.17
C GLU A 391 -4.31 -16.15 -3.28
N ILE A 392 -2.99 -15.94 -3.25
CA ILE A 392 -2.25 -15.26 -4.32
C ILE A 392 -2.43 -16.00 -5.65
N LYS A 393 -2.28 -17.34 -5.64
CA LYS A 393 -2.58 -18.15 -6.83
C LYS A 393 -4.01 -17.91 -7.33
N ARG A 394 -5.01 -17.95 -6.43
CA ARG A 394 -6.42 -17.74 -6.78
C ARG A 394 -6.66 -16.36 -7.38
N LEU A 395 -6.01 -15.32 -6.86
CA LEU A 395 -6.06 -13.96 -7.40
C LEU A 395 -5.48 -13.90 -8.82
N LEU A 396 -4.24 -14.38 -9.02
CA LEU A 396 -3.56 -14.32 -10.32
C LEU A 396 -4.31 -15.10 -11.40
N ASP A 397 -4.80 -16.31 -11.07
CA ASP A 397 -5.61 -17.11 -11.99
C ASP A 397 -6.92 -16.40 -12.37
N TYR A 398 -7.56 -15.73 -11.40
CA TYR A 398 -8.78 -14.98 -11.66
C TYR A 398 -8.53 -13.77 -12.57
N LEU A 399 -7.42 -13.04 -12.36
CA LEU A 399 -7.02 -11.92 -13.22
C LEU A 399 -6.72 -12.37 -14.65
N ASP A 400 -5.95 -13.45 -14.82
CA ASP A 400 -5.65 -14.02 -16.12
C ASP A 400 -6.92 -14.43 -16.88
N LYS A 401 -7.87 -15.05 -16.17
CA LYS A 401 -9.13 -15.51 -16.77
C LYS A 401 -10.07 -14.34 -17.10
N THR A 402 -10.12 -13.31 -16.26
CA THR A 402 -11.17 -12.28 -16.29
C THR A 402 -10.74 -11.01 -17.01
N VAL A 403 -9.53 -10.52 -16.72
CA VAL A 403 -8.94 -9.33 -17.34
C VAL A 403 -8.14 -9.71 -18.60
N GLY A 404 -7.61 -10.94 -18.62
CA GLY A 404 -6.77 -11.50 -19.67
C GLY A 404 -5.29 -11.42 -19.31
N ARG A 405 -4.55 -12.50 -19.57
CA ARG A 405 -3.11 -12.58 -19.28
C ARG A 405 -2.35 -11.40 -19.88
N GLY A 406 -1.51 -10.75 -19.05
CA GLY A 406 -0.73 -9.59 -19.45
C GLY A 406 -1.51 -8.28 -19.56
N ASN A 407 -2.80 -8.23 -19.23
CA ASN A 407 -3.60 -6.99 -19.23
C ASN A 407 -3.71 -6.33 -17.84
N ALA A 408 -3.39 -7.06 -16.76
CA ALA A 408 -3.35 -6.52 -15.41
C ALA A 408 -1.91 -6.26 -14.99
N LEU A 409 -1.65 -5.13 -14.33
CA LEU A 409 -0.41 -4.85 -13.64
C LEU A 409 -0.62 -5.12 -12.14
N VAL A 410 0.20 -5.97 -11.54
CA VAL A 410 0.15 -6.27 -10.11
C VAL A 410 1.44 -5.80 -9.46
N PHE A 411 1.35 -5.16 -8.30
CA PHE A 411 2.48 -5.04 -7.39
C PHE A 411 2.11 -5.67 -6.04
N LEU A 412 3.07 -6.38 -5.44
CA LEU A 412 2.96 -6.91 -4.09
C LEU A 412 4.04 -6.27 -3.22
N SER A 413 3.64 -5.77 -2.05
CA SER A 413 4.54 -5.25 -1.02
C SER A 413 3.97 -5.48 0.38
N ALA A 414 4.56 -4.87 1.40
CA ALA A 414 4.08 -4.88 2.78
C ALA A 414 4.13 -3.47 3.37
N ASP A 415 3.21 -3.17 4.28
CA ASP A 415 3.16 -1.89 5.01
C ASP A 415 4.25 -1.76 6.08
N HIS A 416 4.84 -2.89 6.48
CA HIS A 416 6.05 -3.03 7.30
C HIS A 416 6.43 -4.52 7.39
N GLY A 417 7.61 -4.78 7.98
CA GLY A 417 8.01 -6.10 8.46
C GLY A 417 7.54 -6.36 9.90
N ALA A 418 8.33 -7.14 10.64
CA ALA A 418 8.14 -7.35 12.08
C ALA A 418 9.42 -7.86 12.75
N ALA A 419 9.59 -7.51 14.02
CA ALA A 419 10.59 -8.13 14.86
C ALA A 419 10.24 -9.58 15.21
N HIS A 420 11.25 -10.35 15.61
CA HIS A 420 11.03 -11.58 16.35
C HIS A 420 10.49 -11.27 17.75
N SER A 421 9.74 -12.20 18.33
CA SER A 421 9.34 -12.10 19.74
C SER A 421 10.58 -11.93 20.63
N PRO A 422 10.63 -10.93 21.53
CA PRO A 422 11.80 -10.71 22.37
C PRO A 422 12.19 -11.94 23.19
N ASP A 423 11.19 -12.70 23.67
CA ASP A 423 11.41 -13.89 24.48
C ASP A 423 11.90 -15.09 23.64
N PHE A 424 11.55 -15.16 22.36
CA PHE A 424 12.15 -16.10 21.40
C PHE A 424 13.63 -15.77 21.17
N LEU A 425 13.97 -14.49 20.98
CA LEU A 425 15.37 -14.08 20.80
C LEU A 425 16.20 -14.37 22.06
N ARG A 426 15.68 -14.04 23.24
CA ARG A 426 16.35 -14.31 24.52
C ARG A 426 16.56 -15.80 24.78
N SER A 427 15.60 -16.67 24.43
CA SER A 427 15.77 -18.11 24.57
C SER A 427 16.90 -18.67 23.68
N HIS A 428 17.23 -17.97 22.60
CA HIS A 428 18.36 -18.26 21.71
C HIS A 428 19.60 -17.40 21.98
N ARG A 429 19.65 -16.70 23.13
CA ARG A 429 20.78 -15.84 23.57
C ARG A 429 21.06 -14.65 22.63
N ILE A 430 20.07 -14.24 21.85
CA ILE A 430 20.13 -13.03 21.01
C ILE A 430 19.65 -11.84 21.86
N PRO A 431 20.35 -10.69 21.86
CA PRO A 431 19.92 -9.49 22.59
C PRO A 431 18.53 -9.01 22.14
N ALA A 432 17.64 -8.83 23.10
CA ALA A 432 16.28 -8.34 22.88
C ALA A 432 15.66 -7.88 24.19
N GLY A 433 14.61 -7.07 24.10
CA GLY A 433 13.87 -6.59 25.26
C GLY A 433 12.54 -5.97 24.89
N SER A 434 11.86 -5.40 25.88
CA SER A 434 10.62 -4.67 25.66
C SER A 434 10.51 -3.51 26.63
N VAL A 435 9.76 -2.50 26.24
CA VAL A 435 9.29 -1.42 27.12
C VAL A 435 7.77 -1.31 27.07
N GLY A 436 7.17 -0.67 28.08
CA GLY A 436 5.74 -0.41 28.14
C GLY A 436 5.42 1.08 28.01
N PRO A 437 4.62 1.53 27.04
CA PRO A 437 4.34 2.95 26.81
C PRO A 437 3.85 3.71 28.05
N ARG A 438 2.96 3.09 28.85
CA ARG A 438 2.48 3.68 30.11
C ARG A 438 3.59 3.86 31.14
N ILE A 439 4.47 2.87 31.27
CA ILE A 439 5.59 2.93 32.23
C ILE A 439 6.60 3.99 31.79
N MET A 440 6.89 4.10 30.49
CA MET A 440 7.74 5.15 29.93
C MET A 440 7.17 6.54 30.28
N ARG A 441 5.89 6.78 29.96
CA ARG A 441 5.18 8.03 30.30
C ARG A 441 5.25 8.35 31.78
N ASP A 442 4.85 7.42 32.63
CA ASP A 442 4.67 7.68 34.06
C ASP A 442 6.01 7.88 34.76
N SER A 443 7.07 7.21 34.28
CA SER A 443 8.43 7.40 34.80
C SER A 443 8.97 8.77 34.44
N LEU A 444 8.80 9.21 33.19
CA LEU A 444 9.18 10.57 32.78
C LEU A 444 8.38 11.63 33.54
N GLN A 445 7.06 11.43 33.65
CA GLN A 445 6.18 12.33 34.40
C GLN A 445 6.61 12.48 35.86
N ARG A 446 6.98 11.40 36.55
CA ARG A 446 7.51 11.45 37.92
C ARG A 446 8.85 12.20 37.99
N GLU A 447 9.74 11.95 37.03
CA GLU A 447 11.04 12.61 36.95
C GLU A 447 10.85 14.14 36.82
N LEU A 448 10.01 14.59 35.89
CA LEU A 448 9.72 16.01 35.67
C LEU A 448 9.01 16.66 36.87
N VAL A 449 8.10 15.97 37.55
CA VAL A 449 7.49 16.49 38.79
C VAL A 449 8.52 16.75 39.89
N ARG A 450 9.50 15.85 40.04
CA ARG A 450 10.54 16.02 41.06
C ARG A 450 11.50 17.17 40.73
N ARG A 451 11.73 17.48 39.45
CA ARG A 451 12.61 18.59 39.03
C ARG A 451 11.90 19.95 38.98
N HIS A 452 10.67 19.96 38.50
CA HIS A 452 9.94 21.20 38.16
C HIS A 452 8.72 21.46 39.07
N GLY A 453 8.48 20.59 40.05
CA GLY A 453 7.33 20.65 40.95
C GLY A 453 6.06 20.05 40.36
N ALA A 454 4.98 20.10 41.15
CA ALA A 454 3.70 19.51 40.78
C ALA A 454 3.12 20.09 39.47
N GLY A 455 2.68 19.19 38.59
CA GLY A 455 2.07 19.53 37.30
C GLY A 455 1.93 18.29 36.41
N ASN A 456 1.02 18.33 35.44
CA ASN A 456 0.90 17.31 34.40
C ASN A 456 1.80 17.69 33.22
N TRP A 457 3.07 17.28 33.25
CA TRP A 457 4.10 17.69 32.30
C TRP A 457 4.09 16.87 31.00
N VAL A 458 3.74 15.59 31.10
CA VAL A 458 3.65 14.66 29.97
C VAL A 458 2.19 14.33 29.68
N LEU A 459 1.69 14.76 28.53
CA LEU A 459 0.32 14.49 28.09
C LEU A 459 0.16 13.05 27.59
N ALA A 460 1.14 12.57 26.83
CA ALA A 460 1.14 11.23 26.27
C ALA A 460 2.56 10.73 25.99
N TYR A 461 2.70 9.41 25.89
CA TYR A 461 3.83 8.76 25.27
C TYR A 461 3.24 7.73 24.31
N ASP A 462 3.43 7.95 23.01
CA ASP A 462 2.81 7.16 21.94
C ASP A 462 3.70 7.15 20.70
N ASN A 463 3.73 6.04 19.96
CA ASN A 463 4.62 5.82 18.82
C ASN A 463 6.11 6.14 19.11
N GLN A 464 6.62 5.75 20.28
CA GLN A 464 7.95 6.14 20.78
C GLN A 464 8.16 7.67 20.85
N GLN A 465 7.11 8.47 21.09
CA GLN A 465 7.21 9.92 21.14
C GLN A 465 6.59 10.46 22.43
N VAL A 466 7.29 11.40 23.07
CA VAL A 466 6.80 12.13 24.24
C VAL A 466 5.98 13.34 23.77
N TYR A 467 4.76 13.50 24.27
CA TYR A 467 3.95 14.70 24.06
C TYR A 467 3.93 15.52 25.34
N LEU A 468 4.53 16.71 25.30
CA LEU A 468 4.63 17.61 26.45
C LEU A 468 3.40 18.52 26.57
N ASN A 469 3.08 18.88 27.80
CA ASN A 469 2.11 19.91 28.11
C ASN A 469 2.71 21.30 27.86
N ARG A 470 2.80 21.69 26.59
CA ARG A 470 3.37 22.99 26.17
C ARG A 470 2.74 24.19 26.89
N PRO A 471 1.40 24.26 27.11
CA PRO A 471 0.80 25.32 27.94
C PRO A 471 1.36 25.39 29.36
N LEU A 472 1.55 24.25 30.03
CA LEU A 472 2.14 24.22 31.37
C LEU A 472 3.61 24.66 31.37
N VAL A 473 4.40 24.20 30.39
CA VAL A 473 5.81 24.62 30.21
C VAL A 473 5.89 26.14 30.08
N ALA A 474 5.04 26.74 29.24
CA ALA A 474 4.96 28.19 29.06
C ALA A 474 4.47 28.92 30.34
N GLN A 475 3.44 28.41 31.01
CA GLN A 475 2.92 28.96 32.27
C GLN A 475 4.01 29.02 33.36
N ARG A 476 4.90 28.02 33.37
CA ARG A 476 6.03 27.90 34.29
C ARG A 476 7.27 28.68 33.82
N LYS A 477 7.13 29.48 32.75
CA LYS A 477 8.17 30.32 32.13
C LYS A 477 9.42 29.54 31.73
N GLN A 478 9.26 28.26 31.43
CA GLN A 478 10.33 27.40 30.91
C GLN A 478 10.46 27.59 29.40
N ASN A 479 11.69 27.55 28.88
CA ASN A 479 11.92 27.56 27.44
C ASN A 479 11.64 26.16 26.87
N LEU A 480 10.73 26.07 25.88
CA LEU A 480 10.32 24.76 25.35
C LEU A 480 11.47 23.96 24.76
N ARG A 481 12.42 24.60 24.06
CA ARG A 481 13.57 23.91 23.47
C ARG A 481 14.45 23.28 24.55
N GLN A 482 14.85 24.08 25.54
CA GLN A 482 15.65 23.58 26.66
C GLN A 482 14.92 22.48 27.44
N PHE A 483 13.59 22.59 27.55
CA PHE A 483 12.77 21.56 28.20
C PHE A 483 12.70 20.27 27.37
N GLN A 484 12.69 20.35 26.03
CA GLN A 484 12.82 19.19 25.16
C GLN A 484 14.20 18.52 25.30
N ASP A 485 15.27 19.31 25.37
CA ASP A 485 16.63 18.80 25.59
C ASP A 485 16.72 18.01 26.91
N GLU A 486 16.18 18.59 28.00
CA GLU A 486 16.14 17.91 29.29
C GLU A 486 15.34 16.59 29.24
N VAL A 487 14.20 16.60 28.55
CA VAL A 487 13.37 15.40 28.38
C VAL A 487 14.11 14.34 27.58
N ALA A 488 14.82 14.72 26.52
CA ALA A 488 15.65 13.80 25.75
C ALA A 488 16.75 13.18 26.62
N ASP A 489 17.45 13.99 27.43
CA ASP A 489 18.47 13.51 28.36
C ASP A 489 17.90 12.54 29.40
N ILE A 490 16.71 12.81 29.94
CA ILE A 490 16.03 11.89 30.86
C ILE A 490 15.71 10.57 30.16
N MET A 491 15.09 10.63 28.98
CA MET A 491 14.65 9.45 28.23
C MET A 491 15.84 8.58 27.81
N LEU A 492 17.00 9.17 27.50
CA LEU A 492 18.21 8.44 27.16
C LEU A 492 18.71 7.53 28.30
N ASN A 493 18.35 7.84 29.56
CA ASN A 493 18.70 7.03 30.72
C ASN A 493 17.72 5.86 30.97
N PHE A 494 16.65 5.74 30.19
CA PHE A 494 15.69 4.65 30.35
C PHE A 494 16.21 3.37 29.70
N ALA A 495 15.89 2.23 30.31
CA ALA A 495 16.35 0.92 29.81
C ALA A 495 15.90 0.68 28.37
N GLY A 496 16.82 0.22 27.53
CA GLY A 496 16.57 -0.08 26.13
C GLY A 496 16.52 1.14 25.22
N VAL A 497 16.67 2.37 25.74
CA VAL A 497 16.73 3.59 24.90
C VAL A 497 18.16 3.80 24.42
N THR A 498 18.35 3.88 23.10
CA THR A 498 19.66 4.18 22.50
C THR A 498 19.80 5.63 22.09
N ARG A 499 18.69 6.29 21.75
CA ARG A 499 18.65 7.72 21.38
C ARG A 499 17.35 8.37 21.80
N ALA A 500 17.41 9.66 22.04
CA ALA A 500 16.26 10.55 22.11
C ALA A 500 16.59 11.82 21.32
N ILE A 501 15.69 12.25 20.44
CA ILE A 501 15.89 13.39 19.53
C ILE A 501 14.74 14.37 19.71
N THR A 502 15.04 15.66 19.81
CA THR A 502 14.03 16.68 20.06
C THR A 502 13.28 17.06 18.77
N ALA A 503 12.05 17.54 18.94
CA ALA A 503 11.28 18.16 17.86
C ALA A 503 11.97 19.40 17.29
N ASP A 504 12.74 20.14 18.08
CA ASP A 504 13.51 21.30 17.61
C ASP A 504 14.63 20.87 16.66
N ASP A 505 15.37 19.80 16.99
CA ASP A 505 16.43 19.27 16.14
C ASP A 505 15.88 18.77 14.80
N LEU A 506 14.75 18.05 14.83
CA LEU A 506 14.09 17.52 13.62
C LEU A 506 13.57 18.63 12.69
N GLN A 507 13.19 19.79 13.23
CA GLN A 507 12.69 20.92 12.42
C GLN A 507 13.81 21.80 11.84
N LYS A 508 15.03 21.71 12.38
CA LYS A 508 16.13 22.61 12.02
C LYS A 508 17.32 21.92 11.39
N SER A 509 17.30 20.60 11.35
CA SER A 509 18.36 19.78 10.79
C SER A 509 17.85 19.04 9.56
N HIS A 510 18.77 18.55 8.76
CA HIS A 510 18.50 17.64 7.65
C HIS A 510 19.52 16.51 7.69
N TRP A 511 19.08 15.28 7.52
CA TRP A 511 19.95 14.11 7.45
C TRP A 511 19.76 13.40 6.11
N GLU A 512 20.87 13.19 5.40
CA GLU A 512 20.83 12.59 4.06
C GLU A 512 20.69 11.05 4.07
N SER A 513 20.97 10.41 5.21
CA SER A 513 20.91 8.95 5.34
C SER A 513 20.82 8.46 6.78
N GLY A 514 20.50 7.18 6.94
CA GLY A 514 20.49 6.49 8.22
C GLY A 514 19.31 6.84 9.10
N MET A 515 19.39 6.41 10.36
CA MET A 515 18.25 6.44 11.28
C MET A 515 17.70 7.84 11.59
N LEU A 516 18.55 8.87 11.61
CA LEU A 516 18.07 10.25 11.86
C LEU A 516 17.25 10.79 10.70
N MET A 517 17.60 10.43 9.45
CA MET A 517 16.76 10.70 8.29
C MET A 517 15.39 10.01 8.43
N TYR A 518 15.36 8.78 8.97
CA TYR A 518 14.08 8.09 9.15
C TYR A 518 13.18 8.79 10.17
N LEU A 519 13.76 9.33 11.25
CA LEU A 519 13.03 10.13 12.23
C LEU A 519 12.50 11.43 11.61
N GLU A 520 13.34 12.13 10.83
CA GLU A 520 12.96 13.35 10.08
C GLU A 520 11.79 13.07 9.13
N ASN A 521 11.90 12.03 8.31
CA ASN A 521 10.86 11.63 7.36
C ASN A 521 9.56 11.17 8.04
N GLY A 522 9.65 10.71 9.28
CA GLY A 522 8.52 10.30 10.11
C GLY A 522 7.83 11.43 10.90
N TYR A 523 8.45 12.61 10.94
CA TYR A 523 8.07 13.69 11.83
C TYR A 523 7.17 14.73 11.13
N PHE A 524 5.97 14.95 11.67
CA PHE A 524 5.07 16.01 11.22
C PHE A 524 4.74 16.96 12.39
N PRO A 525 5.21 18.23 12.40
CA PRO A 525 5.20 19.09 13.59
C PRO A 525 3.84 19.24 14.30
N LYS A 526 2.73 19.19 13.55
CA LYS A 526 1.38 19.34 14.10
C LYS A 526 0.82 18.05 14.72
N ARG A 527 1.38 16.88 14.40
CA ARG A 527 0.84 15.57 14.82
C ARG A 527 1.83 14.76 15.66
N SER A 528 3.12 15.02 15.55
CA SER A 528 4.17 14.34 16.29
C SER A 528 4.42 14.90 17.70
N GLY A 529 5.12 14.12 18.51
CA GLY A 529 5.59 14.48 19.84
C GLY A 529 6.68 15.55 19.84
N ASP A 530 7.10 15.90 21.05
CA ASP A 530 8.15 16.88 21.34
C ASP A 530 9.55 16.26 21.45
N VAL A 531 9.62 14.95 21.75
CA VAL A 531 10.86 14.16 21.76
C VAL A 531 10.55 12.78 21.18
N MET A 532 11.30 12.36 20.17
CA MET A 532 11.26 11.01 19.62
C MET A 532 12.29 10.14 20.34
N VAL A 533 11.92 8.92 20.68
CA VAL A 533 12.74 7.92 21.37
C VAL A 533 13.05 6.80 20.41
N VAL A 534 14.26 6.26 20.48
CA VAL A 534 14.69 5.11 19.70
C VAL A 534 15.17 4.02 20.64
N LEU A 535 14.61 2.84 20.48
CA LEU A 535 15.00 1.66 21.26
C LEU A 535 16.21 0.93 20.66
N GLU A 536 16.83 0.08 21.45
CA GLU A 536 17.86 -0.86 21.00
C GLU A 536 17.32 -1.82 19.91
N PRO A 537 18.17 -2.30 18.98
CA PRO A 537 17.77 -3.38 18.08
C PRO A 537 17.27 -4.60 18.85
N GLY A 538 16.15 -5.19 18.40
CA GLY A 538 15.50 -6.30 19.09
C GLY A 538 14.64 -5.88 20.29
N TRP A 539 14.51 -4.58 20.56
CA TRP A 539 13.58 -4.06 21.56
C TRP A 539 12.29 -3.52 20.95
N LEU A 540 11.18 -3.73 21.65
CA LEU A 540 9.84 -3.38 21.18
C LEU A 540 8.98 -2.69 22.24
N GLU A 541 8.00 -1.90 21.81
CA GLU A 541 6.94 -1.39 22.68
C GLU A 541 5.84 -2.44 22.85
N SER A 542 5.87 -3.20 23.95
CA SER A 542 4.85 -4.22 24.23
C SER A 542 3.57 -3.57 24.75
N TYR A 543 2.44 -3.87 24.09
CA TYR A 543 1.11 -3.41 24.50
C TYR A 543 0.68 -3.96 25.88
N ALA A 544 1.19 -5.13 26.26
CA ALA A 544 0.84 -5.83 27.50
C ALA A 544 2.01 -5.91 28.51
N TYR A 545 3.01 -5.03 28.38
CA TYR A 545 4.19 -5.01 29.24
C TYR A 545 3.82 -5.05 30.75
N PRO A 546 4.49 -5.87 31.59
CA PRO A 546 5.73 -6.62 31.32
C PRO A 546 5.54 -7.99 30.66
N VAL A 547 4.32 -8.35 30.22
CA VAL A 547 4.09 -9.59 29.47
C VAL A 547 4.57 -9.40 28.03
N ASN A 548 5.50 -10.25 27.61
CA ASN A 548 6.08 -10.26 26.26
C ASN A 548 5.61 -11.49 25.51
N LYS A 549 4.49 -11.38 24.82
CA LYS A 549 3.97 -12.42 23.93
C LYS A 549 3.70 -11.88 22.54
N GLY A 550 3.80 -12.75 21.56
CA GLY A 550 3.73 -12.41 20.15
C GLY A 550 4.86 -11.47 19.75
N THR A 551 4.57 -10.55 18.83
CA THR A 551 5.52 -9.50 18.43
C THR A 551 4.81 -8.19 18.13
N THR A 552 5.60 -7.18 17.79
CA THR A 552 5.12 -5.95 17.18
C THR A 552 6.19 -5.40 16.24
N HIS A 553 5.94 -4.22 15.71
CA HIS A 553 6.75 -3.49 14.76
C HIS A 553 6.70 -1.98 15.10
N GLY A 554 7.35 -1.16 14.30
CA GLY A 554 7.35 0.30 14.45
C GLY A 554 8.73 0.91 14.67
N SER A 555 9.80 0.12 14.60
CA SER A 555 11.18 0.57 14.76
C SER A 555 11.85 0.92 13.43
N ALA A 556 13.01 1.58 13.50
CA ALA A 556 13.84 1.88 12.34
C ALA A 556 14.72 0.69 11.89
N SER A 557 14.63 -0.46 12.58
CA SER A 557 15.47 -1.62 12.33
C SER A 557 15.09 -2.36 11.05
N ASN A 558 16.05 -3.09 10.46
CA ASN A 558 15.83 -3.81 9.20
C ASN A 558 14.68 -4.83 9.25
N TYR A 559 14.44 -5.47 10.39
CA TYR A 559 13.35 -6.45 10.51
C TYR A 559 11.95 -5.82 10.37
N ASP A 560 11.81 -4.51 10.62
CA ASP A 560 10.57 -3.76 10.44
C ASP A 560 10.53 -2.98 9.12
N THR A 561 11.69 -2.57 8.59
CA THR A 561 11.76 -1.76 7.37
C THR A 561 11.90 -2.60 6.10
N HIS A 562 12.49 -3.80 6.14
CA HIS A 562 12.76 -4.65 4.96
C HIS A 562 11.52 -5.43 4.55
N VAL A 563 10.94 -5.07 3.41
CA VAL A 563 9.70 -5.64 2.89
C VAL A 563 9.89 -6.19 1.49
N PRO A 564 9.04 -7.13 1.03
CA PRO A 564 9.06 -7.53 -0.37
C PRO A 564 8.58 -6.38 -1.27
N LEU A 565 9.06 -6.36 -2.51
CA LEU A 565 8.45 -5.60 -3.59
C LEU A 565 8.57 -6.39 -4.89
N VAL A 566 7.44 -6.82 -5.42
CA VAL A 566 7.39 -7.62 -6.64
C VAL A 566 6.36 -7.02 -7.58
N PHE A 567 6.74 -6.76 -8.82
CA PHE A 567 5.82 -6.41 -9.90
C PHE A 567 5.54 -7.63 -10.77
N TRP A 568 4.34 -7.74 -11.32
CA TRP A 568 3.95 -8.86 -12.19
C TRP A 568 2.89 -8.43 -13.23
N GLY A 569 2.87 -9.07 -14.39
CA GLY A 569 1.81 -8.91 -15.38
C GLY A 569 2.16 -7.93 -16.51
N TRP A 570 1.33 -6.91 -16.73
CA TRP A 570 1.40 -6.01 -17.89
C TRP A 570 2.79 -5.40 -18.08
N HIS A 571 3.45 -5.79 -19.17
CA HIS A 571 4.79 -5.36 -19.57
C HIS A 571 5.90 -5.56 -18.53
N VAL A 572 5.67 -6.32 -17.46
CA VAL A 572 6.71 -6.67 -16.50
C VAL A 572 7.51 -7.84 -17.06
N ARG A 573 8.82 -7.66 -17.19
CA ARG A 573 9.73 -8.75 -17.58
C ARG A 573 10.21 -9.49 -16.33
N PRO A 574 10.36 -10.84 -16.39
CA PRO A 574 10.97 -11.58 -15.32
C PRO A 574 12.37 -11.06 -14.97
N GLY A 575 12.65 -10.87 -13.68
CA GLY A 575 13.96 -10.39 -13.23
C GLY A 575 14.03 -10.11 -11.73
N GLU A 576 15.22 -9.75 -11.27
CA GLU A 576 15.45 -9.34 -9.88
C GLU A 576 16.45 -8.19 -9.84
N SER A 577 16.36 -7.39 -8.78
CA SER A 577 17.32 -6.35 -8.45
C SER A 577 17.62 -6.34 -6.96
N ARG A 578 18.89 -6.09 -6.63
CA ARG A 578 19.39 -5.89 -5.27
C ARG A 578 19.74 -4.43 -4.99
N ALA A 579 19.43 -3.54 -5.94
CA ALA A 579 19.59 -2.11 -5.74
C ALA A 579 18.73 -1.66 -4.55
N PRO A 580 19.23 -0.74 -3.70
CA PRO A 580 18.43 -0.19 -2.61
C PRO A 580 17.26 0.59 -3.21
N VAL A 581 16.05 0.21 -2.82
CA VAL A 581 14.82 0.90 -3.20
C VAL A 581 13.98 1.19 -1.97
N THR A 582 13.11 2.18 -2.06
CA THR A 582 12.23 2.56 -0.98
C THR A 582 10.78 2.35 -1.37
N ILE A 583 9.92 2.06 -0.40
CA ILE A 583 8.48 1.88 -0.63
C ILE A 583 7.81 3.11 -1.29
N ILE A 584 8.36 4.31 -1.07
CA ILE A 584 7.83 5.55 -1.67
C ILE A 584 8.10 5.62 -3.18
N ASP A 585 8.94 4.74 -3.72
CA ASP A 585 9.24 4.65 -5.15
C ASP A 585 8.14 3.91 -5.94
N ILE A 586 7.20 3.24 -5.26
CA ILE A 586 6.11 2.47 -5.91
C ILE A 586 5.16 3.40 -6.68
N ALA A 587 4.58 4.41 -6.03
CA ALA A 587 3.64 5.34 -6.65
C ALA A 587 4.21 6.07 -7.89
N PRO A 588 5.42 6.66 -7.89
CA PRO A 588 5.97 7.30 -9.09
C PRO A 588 6.34 6.29 -10.19
N THR A 589 6.66 5.04 -9.84
CA THR A 589 6.82 3.95 -10.82
C THR A 589 5.50 3.66 -11.54
N LEU A 590 4.39 3.57 -10.80
CA LEU A 590 3.06 3.39 -11.36
C LEU A 590 2.64 4.60 -12.21
N ALA A 591 2.89 5.83 -11.74
CA ALA A 591 2.60 7.05 -12.50
C ALA A 591 3.31 7.04 -13.86
N SER A 592 4.58 6.62 -13.87
CA SER A 592 5.39 6.49 -15.08
C SER A 592 4.81 5.47 -16.06
N TRP A 593 4.42 4.27 -15.60
CA TRP A 593 3.78 3.25 -16.46
C TRP A 593 2.42 3.69 -17.00
N LEU A 594 1.64 4.37 -16.17
CA LEU A 594 0.30 4.82 -16.52
C LEU A 594 0.33 6.10 -17.35
N HIS A 595 1.48 6.78 -17.47
CA HIS A 595 1.60 8.09 -18.08
C HIS A 595 0.58 9.07 -17.48
N ILE A 596 0.58 9.18 -16.16
CA ILE A 596 -0.23 10.12 -15.38
C ILE A 596 0.67 10.92 -14.46
N GLN A 597 0.11 11.97 -13.86
CA GLN A 597 0.81 12.80 -12.89
C GLN A 597 1.16 11.97 -11.64
N GLU A 598 2.33 12.22 -11.06
CA GLU A 598 2.70 11.68 -9.75
C GLU A 598 1.86 12.36 -8.66
N PRO A 599 1.62 11.69 -7.51
CA PRO A 599 0.90 12.31 -6.40
C PRO A 599 1.50 13.65 -5.98
N ASP A 600 0.66 14.56 -5.48
CA ASP A 600 1.01 15.97 -5.24
C ASP A 600 2.14 16.19 -4.22
N GLY A 601 2.31 15.26 -3.28
CA GLY A 601 3.38 15.25 -2.29
C GLY A 601 4.51 14.28 -2.58
N CYS A 602 4.55 13.66 -3.77
CA CYS A 602 5.49 12.58 -4.10
C CYS A 602 6.96 13.04 -3.96
N THR A 603 7.75 12.24 -3.25
CA THR A 603 9.19 12.43 -3.06
C THR A 603 10.03 11.22 -3.48
N GLY A 604 9.37 10.08 -3.75
CA GLY A 604 9.99 8.90 -4.33
C GLY A 604 10.43 9.09 -5.77
N LYS A 605 11.10 8.09 -6.34
CA LYS A 605 11.61 8.10 -7.71
C LYS A 605 11.14 6.87 -8.47
N PRO A 606 10.79 6.99 -9.77
CA PRO A 606 10.42 5.82 -10.57
C PRO A 606 11.54 4.77 -10.61
N LEU A 607 11.17 3.51 -10.41
CA LEU A 607 12.06 2.35 -10.47
C LEU A 607 12.31 1.97 -11.93
N VAL A 608 13.35 2.53 -12.51
CA VAL A 608 13.62 2.44 -13.96
C VAL A 608 13.83 1.00 -14.45
N GLU A 609 14.34 0.09 -13.61
CA GLU A 609 14.67 -1.28 -14.02
C GLU A 609 13.43 -2.09 -14.42
N VAL A 610 12.31 -1.90 -13.73
CA VAL A 610 11.06 -2.61 -14.02
C VAL A 610 10.28 -2.00 -15.20
N LEU A 611 10.59 -0.75 -15.56
CA LEU A 611 9.96 -0.04 -16.69
C LEU A 611 10.54 -0.44 -18.07
N ARG A 612 11.62 -1.24 -18.11
CA ARG A 612 12.41 -1.50 -19.33
C ARG A 612 11.93 -2.66 -20.19
#